data_AF-A0AB73QRC0-F1
#
_entry.id   AF-A0AB73QRC0-F1
#
_cell.length_a   1.000
_cell.length_b   1.000
_cell.length_c   1.000
_cell.angle_alpha   90.00
_cell.angle_beta   90.00
_cell.angle_gamma   90.00
#
_symmetry.space_group_name_H-M   'P 1'
#
loop_
_entity.id
_entity.type
_entity.pdbx_description
1 polymer ?
#
loop_
_entity_poly.entity_id
_entity_poly.type
_entity_poly.pdbx_seq_one_letter_code
_entity_poly.pdbx_strand_id
1 'polypeptide(L)'
;MVVGSYTKVWWVCEKGHEWETKVHNRTKGSGCPYCTNRKICIDNCLATLNPELAKQWHPTKNGTLTPYDVTRSSSKRVWWKCNEGHEWETSVNNRAYGSDCLYCSRKNKLRK
;
A
#
# COMPACT_ATOMS: atom_id res chain seq x y z
N MET A 1 22.22 -1.71 -36.30
CA MET A 1 20.92 -1.10 -35.99
C MET A 1 20.27 -1.94 -34.89
N VAL A 2 20.24 -1.47 -33.63
CA VAL A 2 19.63 -2.27 -32.55
C VAL A 2 18.13 -2.02 -32.55
N VAL A 3 17.40 -2.93 -33.18
CA VAL A 3 15.94 -2.97 -33.20
C VAL A 3 15.46 -3.39 -31.80
N GLY A 4 15.33 -2.45 -30.88
CA GLY A 4 14.99 -2.78 -29.48
C GLY A 4 14.34 -1.66 -28.66
N SER A 5 14.07 -0.50 -29.26
CA SER A 5 13.68 0.68 -28.49
C SER A 5 12.20 0.73 -28.11
N TYR A 6 11.30 -0.02 -28.75
CA TYR A 6 9.85 0.09 -28.51
C TYR A 6 9.12 -1.22 -28.18
N THR A 7 9.78 -2.38 -28.35
CA THR A 7 9.16 -3.67 -28.08
C THR A 7 8.90 -3.82 -26.57
N LYS A 8 7.63 -4.04 -26.23
CA LYS A 8 7.23 -4.45 -24.90
C LYS A 8 7.46 -5.95 -24.78
N VAL A 9 8.07 -6.37 -23.69
CA VAL A 9 8.28 -7.78 -23.37
C VAL A 9 7.86 -8.02 -21.93
N TRP A 10 7.48 -9.27 -21.63
CA TRP A 10 7.15 -9.72 -20.29
C TRP A 10 8.42 -10.05 -19.50
N TRP A 11 8.45 -9.61 -18.26
CA TRP A 11 9.56 -9.82 -17.33
C TRP A 11 9.04 -10.52 -16.08
N VAL A 12 9.86 -11.40 -15.51
CA VAL A 12 9.62 -12.04 -14.22
C VAL A 12 10.78 -11.70 -13.29
N CYS A 13 10.50 -11.33 -12.04
CA CYS A 13 11.55 -11.13 -11.03
C CYS A 13 11.77 -12.41 -10.22
N GLU A 14 12.82 -12.44 -9.41
CA GLU A 14 13.13 -13.58 -8.53
C GLU A 14 12.01 -13.90 -7.52
N LYS A 15 11.14 -12.92 -7.22
CA LYS A 15 9.95 -13.11 -6.38
C LYS A 15 8.73 -13.62 -7.15
N GLY A 16 8.87 -13.92 -8.45
CA GLY A 16 7.77 -14.41 -9.29
C GLY A 16 6.80 -13.33 -9.78
N HIS A 17 7.08 -12.04 -9.60
CA HIS A 17 6.19 -11.00 -10.13
C HIS A 17 6.38 -10.84 -11.63
N GLU A 18 5.27 -10.88 -12.37
CA GLU A 18 5.25 -10.73 -13.82
C GLU A 18 4.82 -9.31 -14.22
N TRP A 19 5.58 -8.64 -15.08
CA TRP A 19 5.19 -7.33 -15.61
C TRP A 19 5.65 -7.10 -17.04
N GLU A 20 4.86 -6.33 -17.78
CA GLU A 20 5.19 -5.87 -19.12
C GLU A 20 5.92 -4.51 -19.05
N THR A 21 7.09 -4.40 -19.69
CA THR A 21 7.75 -3.10 -19.92
C THR A 21 8.65 -3.13 -21.15
N LYS A 22 9.03 -1.95 -21.65
CA LYS A 22 9.95 -1.79 -22.78
C LYS A 22 11.38 -2.12 -22.34
N VAL A 23 12.14 -2.79 -23.21
CA VAL A 23 13.54 -3.20 -22.93
C VAL A 23 14.40 -2.00 -22.52
N HIS A 24 14.25 -0.84 -23.18
CA HIS A 24 15.01 0.36 -22.83
C HIS A 24 14.71 0.91 -21.43
N ASN A 25 13.49 0.71 -20.90
CA ASN A 25 13.16 1.13 -19.53
C ASN A 25 13.87 0.24 -18.51
N ARG A 26 14.03 -1.05 -18.83
CA ARG A 26 14.76 -2.00 -17.99
C ARG A 26 16.24 -1.68 -17.92
N THR A 27 16.87 -1.36 -19.06
CA THR A 27 18.30 -0.99 -19.11
C THR A 27 18.59 0.34 -18.41
N LYS A 28 17.62 1.27 -18.39
CA LYS A 28 17.68 2.51 -17.58
C LYS A 28 17.50 2.31 -16.07
N GLY A 29 17.34 1.07 -15.59
CA GLY A 29 17.20 0.76 -14.17
C GLY A 29 15.77 0.69 -13.64
N SER A 30 14.74 0.72 -14.51
CA SER A 30 13.38 0.43 -14.05
C SER A 30 13.25 -1.05 -13.73
N GLY A 31 13.29 -1.39 -12.43
CA GLY A 31 13.11 -2.73 -11.91
C GLY A 31 11.64 -3.17 -11.84
N CYS A 32 11.37 -4.24 -11.10
CA CYS A 32 10.02 -4.75 -10.90
C CYS A 32 9.11 -3.67 -10.26
N PRO A 33 7.97 -3.32 -10.88
CA PRO A 33 7.05 -2.30 -10.36
C PRO A 33 6.38 -2.73 -9.05
N TYR A 34 6.25 -4.04 -8.83
CA TYR A 34 5.71 -4.61 -7.59
C TYR A 34 6.72 -4.50 -6.44
N CYS A 35 7.99 -4.86 -6.67
CA CYS A 35 9.04 -4.72 -5.67
C CYS A 35 9.32 -3.26 -5.29
N THR A 36 9.06 -2.32 -6.21
CA THR A 36 9.22 -0.87 -5.97
C THR A 36 7.94 -0.20 -5.46
N ASN A 37 6.90 -0.96 -5.09
CA ASN A 37 5.60 -0.48 -4.60
C ASN A 37 4.88 0.49 -5.57
N ARG A 38 5.24 0.48 -6.86
CA ARG A 38 4.57 1.26 -7.91
C ARG A 38 3.29 0.59 -8.39
N LYS A 39 3.25 -0.75 -8.32
CA LYS A 39 2.04 -1.56 -8.51
C LYS A 39 1.78 -2.39 -7.26
N ILE A 40 0.49 -2.61 -6.98
CA ILE A 40 0.05 -3.44 -5.85
C ILE A 40 0.01 -4.90 -6.28
N CYS A 41 0.54 -5.78 -5.43
CA CYS A 41 0.39 -7.22 -5.46
C CYS A 41 0.06 -7.72 -4.05
N ILE A 42 -0.23 -9.01 -3.94
CA ILE A 42 -0.53 -9.63 -2.65
C ILE A 42 0.63 -9.50 -1.65
N ASP A 43 1.88 -9.51 -2.10
CA ASP A 43 3.06 -9.39 -1.23
C ASP A 43 3.28 -7.99 -0.64
N ASN A 44 2.80 -6.94 -1.31
CA ASN A 44 3.09 -5.55 -0.94
C ASN A 44 1.86 -4.72 -0.51
N CYS A 45 0.70 -5.35 -0.47
CA CYS A 45 -0.52 -4.72 -0.02
C CYS A 45 -0.51 -4.52 1.51
N LEU A 46 -1.35 -3.60 1.98
CA LEU A 46 -1.42 -3.26 3.40
C LEU A 46 -1.84 -4.46 4.25
N ALA A 47 -2.78 -5.29 3.77
CA ALA A 47 -3.23 -6.48 4.48
C ALA A 47 -2.09 -7.44 4.81
N THR A 48 -1.20 -7.68 3.85
CA THR A 48 -0.08 -8.61 4.00
C THR A 48 1.05 -8.01 4.83
N LEU A 49 1.37 -6.73 4.62
CA LEU A 49 2.46 -6.07 5.37
C LEU A 49 2.07 -5.71 6.81
N ASN A 50 0.79 -5.39 7.06
CA ASN A 50 0.29 -4.92 8.34
C ASN A 50 -1.13 -5.46 8.61
N PRO A 51 -1.28 -6.74 8.94
CA PRO A 51 -2.60 -7.36 9.19
C PRO A 51 -3.34 -6.70 10.36
N GLU A 52 -2.62 -6.29 11.42
CA GLU A 52 -3.20 -5.57 12.55
C GLU A 52 -3.79 -4.21 12.15
N LEU A 53 -3.22 -3.59 11.11
CA LEU A 53 -3.74 -2.33 10.60
C LEU A 53 -4.93 -2.55 9.67
N ALA A 54 -4.91 -3.61 8.86
CA ALA A 54 -6.04 -4.00 8.03
C ALA A 54 -7.29 -4.34 8.86
N LYS A 55 -7.14 -4.88 10.07
CA LYS A 55 -8.27 -5.07 11.02
C LYS A 55 -8.96 -3.77 11.41
N GLN A 56 -8.22 -2.66 11.39
CA GLN A 56 -8.75 -1.33 11.70
C GLN A 56 -9.37 -0.65 10.47
N TRP A 57 -9.43 -1.32 9.32
CA TRP A 57 -10.09 -0.78 8.14
C TRP A 57 -11.59 -0.67 8.36
N HIS A 58 -12.17 0.47 8.00
CA HIS A 58 -13.62 0.63 8.15
C HIS A 58 -14.37 -0.25 7.14
N PRO A 59 -15.36 -1.07 7.57
CA PRO A 59 -16.01 -2.06 6.70
C PRO A 59 -16.87 -1.45 5.59
N THR A 60 -17.54 -0.31 5.83
CA THR A 60 -18.53 0.25 4.88
C THR A 60 -18.15 1.61 4.26
N LYS A 61 -17.37 2.46 4.94
CA LYS A 61 -17.08 3.83 4.50
C LYS A 61 -16.02 3.95 3.39
N ASN A 62 -15.29 2.87 3.09
CA ASN A 62 -14.24 2.88 2.06
C ASN A 62 -14.73 2.40 0.68
N GLY A 63 -16.03 2.17 0.52
CA GLY A 63 -16.64 1.75 -0.74
C GLY A 63 -16.01 0.46 -1.25
N THR A 64 -15.43 0.51 -2.45
CA THR A 64 -14.77 -0.63 -3.11
C THR A 64 -13.30 -0.80 -2.73
N LEU A 65 -12.71 0.12 -1.96
CA LEU A 65 -11.31 0.03 -1.57
C LEU A 65 -11.14 -0.94 -0.40
N THR A 66 -10.30 -1.95 -0.62
CA THR A 66 -9.90 -2.89 0.42
C THR A 66 -8.47 -2.64 0.88
N PRO A 67 -8.06 -3.18 2.05
CA PRO A 67 -6.66 -3.21 2.47
C PRO A 67 -5.73 -3.93 1.48
N TYR A 68 -6.27 -4.72 0.55
CA TYR A 68 -5.50 -5.38 -0.51
C TYR A 68 -5.22 -4.46 -1.70
N ASP A 69 -5.99 -3.38 -1.86
CA ASP A 69 -5.89 -2.42 -2.98
C ASP A 69 -5.01 -1.20 -2.67
N VAL A 70 -4.30 -1.22 -1.54
CA VAL A 70 -3.45 -0.13 -1.11
C VAL A 70 -2.13 -0.65 -0.59
N THR A 71 -1.04 0.07 -0.89
CA THR A 71 0.26 -0.18 -0.26
C THR A 71 0.36 0.57 1.06
N ARG A 72 1.26 0.11 1.94
CA ARG A 72 1.57 0.75 3.23
C ARG A 72 1.96 2.23 3.10
N SER A 73 2.57 2.62 1.97
CA SER A 73 3.01 3.99 1.70
C SER A 73 1.99 4.83 0.93
N SER A 74 0.76 4.33 0.73
CA SER A 74 -0.26 5.06 -0.04
C SER A 74 -0.71 6.34 0.68
N SER A 75 -0.77 7.46 -0.03
CA SER A 75 -1.31 8.72 0.47
C SER A 75 -2.85 8.78 0.42
N LYS A 76 -3.52 7.72 -0.06
CA LYS A 76 -4.98 7.65 -0.09
C LYS A 76 -5.56 7.79 1.32
N ARG A 77 -6.51 8.72 1.49
CA ARG A 77 -7.28 8.91 2.72
C ARG A 77 -8.42 7.90 2.75
N VAL A 78 -8.50 7.18 3.85
CA VAL A 78 -9.49 6.13 4.08
C VAL A 78 -10.00 6.22 5.51
N TRP A 79 -11.17 5.66 5.73
CA TRP A 79 -11.79 5.55 7.04
C TRP A 79 -11.21 4.38 7.82
N TRP A 80 -10.87 4.65 9.07
CA TRP A 80 -10.38 3.69 10.03
C TRP A 80 -11.39 3.55 11.17
N LYS A 81 -11.42 2.38 11.78
CA LYS A 81 -12.20 2.06 12.96
C LYS A 81 -11.33 1.30 13.95
N CYS A 82 -11.17 1.82 15.17
CA CYS A 82 -10.45 1.08 16.22
C CYS A 82 -11.38 0.13 16.96
N ASN A 83 -10.80 -0.74 17.80
CA ASN A 83 -11.53 -1.71 18.62
C ASN A 83 -12.51 -1.03 19.61
N GLU A 84 -12.20 0.21 20.04
CA GLU A 84 -13.07 1.02 20.90
C GLU A 84 -14.25 1.66 20.13
N GLY A 85 -14.35 1.41 18.82
CA GLY A 85 -15.43 1.92 17.97
C GLY A 85 -15.25 3.35 17.48
N HIS A 86 -14.12 4.02 17.76
CA HIS A 86 -13.85 5.34 17.20
C HIS A 86 -13.56 5.22 15.71
N GLU A 87 -14.13 6.14 14.94
CA GLU A 87 -13.99 6.21 13.50
C GLU A 87 -13.30 7.51 13.10
N TRP A 88 -12.29 7.44 12.23
CA TRP A 88 -11.60 8.64 11.76
C TRP A 88 -11.03 8.45 10.36
N GLU A 89 -10.83 9.55 9.65
CA GLU A 89 -10.27 9.56 8.30
C GLU A 89 -8.81 10.00 8.33
N THR A 90 -7.90 9.17 7.80
CA THR A 90 -6.49 9.54 7.63
C THR A 90 -5.88 8.77 6.46
N SER A 91 -4.74 9.23 5.95
CA SER A 91 -4.04 8.53 4.88
C SER A 91 -3.40 7.23 5.35
N VAL A 92 -3.32 6.24 4.46
CA VAL A 92 -2.74 4.92 4.76
C VAL A 92 -1.29 5.04 5.24
N ASN A 93 -0.48 5.85 4.57
CA ASN A 93 0.90 6.12 4.99
C ASN A 93 0.97 6.75 6.38
N ASN A 94 0.15 7.75 6.67
CA ASN A 94 0.14 8.41 7.97
C ASN A 94 -0.31 7.43 9.07
N ARG A 95 -1.23 6.51 8.78
CA ARG A 95 -1.63 5.48 9.73
C ARG A 95 -0.60 4.38 9.91
N ALA A 96 0.16 4.05 8.86
CA ALA A 96 1.15 2.99 8.86
C ALA A 96 2.51 3.40 9.45
N TYR A 97 2.87 4.68 9.36
CA TYR A 97 4.10 5.24 9.96
C TYR A 97 3.81 6.09 11.20
N GLY A 98 2.61 6.67 11.32
CA GLY A 98 2.19 7.50 12.44
C GLY A 98 1.35 6.75 13.48
N SER A 99 1.20 7.38 14.64
CA SER A 99 0.66 6.78 15.85
C SER A 99 -0.83 6.42 15.78
N ASP A 100 -1.21 5.58 16.76
CA ASP A 100 -2.54 4.98 16.96
C ASP A 100 -3.69 5.99 17.07
N CYS A 101 -4.94 5.49 17.09
CA CYS A 101 -6.18 6.25 17.13
C CYS A 101 -6.06 7.52 17.99
N LEU A 102 -6.33 8.69 17.40
CA LEU A 102 -6.19 9.98 18.10
C LEU A 102 -7.08 10.06 19.34
N TYR A 103 -8.23 9.38 19.33
CA TYR A 103 -9.15 9.32 20.46
C TYR A 103 -8.58 8.47 21.60
N CYS A 104 -8.02 7.30 21.30
CA CYS A 104 -7.36 6.43 22.29
C CYS A 104 -6.06 7.07 22.83
N SER A 105 -5.30 7.72 21.95
CA SER A 105 -4.05 8.39 22.29
C SER A 105 -4.26 9.64 23.16
N ARG A 106 -5.39 10.36 22.99
CA ARG A 106 -5.77 11.50 23.85
C ARG A 106 -6.17 11.08 25.27
N LYS A 107 -6.85 9.94 25.45
CA LYS A 107 -7.20 9.41 26.78
C LYS A 107 -5.97 9.11 27.65
N ASN A 108 -4.83 8.75 27.06
CA ASN A 108 -3.58 8.51 27.78
C ASN A 108 -2.87 9.79 28.26
N LYS A 109 -3.16 10.96 27.66
CA LYS A 109 -2.57 12.24 28.10
C LYS A 109 -3.34 12.92 29.24
N LEU A 110 -4.61 12.57 29.45
CA LEU A 110 -5.48 13.17 30.47
C LEU A 110 -5.48 12.40 31.82
N ARG A 111 -4.72 11.31 31.92
CA ARG A 111 -4.57 10.51 33.16
C ARG A 111 -3.20 10.69 33.82
N LYS A 112 -2.48 11.77 33.51
CA LYS A 112 -1.15 12.09 34.04
C LYS A 112 -1.18 13.39 34.81
#